data_AF-A0A9Q9UDA7-F1
#
_entry.id   AF-A0A9Q9UDA7-F1
#
_cell.length_a   1.000
_cell.length_b   1.000
_cell.length_c   1.000
_cell.angle_alpha   90.00
_cell.angle_beta   90.00
_cell.angle_gamma   90.00
#
_symmetry.space_group_name_H-M   'P 1'
#
loop_
_entity.id
_entity.type
_entity.pdbx_description
1 polymer ?
#
loop_
_entity_poly.entity_id
_entity_poly.type
_entity_poly.pdbx_seq_one_letter_code
_entity_poly.pdbx_strand_id
1 'polypeptide(L)'
;MAANQELPVFDLSVAKFNKVGPRRAYMEQYFRALGLWNADLVKMIRDANEKKFCIKLQERDDHEVGHLYFECLVDYGVWYSIVAYGGLSQDDHPWPVPERTKPRKKDFSKGVSRLYKGWILREEYARESQGESSMAPKSEISAADTATSGPQIQPAVKVETCQESLAVATRFDPALLLASQVKPDPAKNASDNFS
;
A
#
# COMPACT_ATOMS: atom_id res chain seq x y z
N MET A 1 30.01 15.37 -17.94
CA MET A 1 30.56 14.32 -17.05
C MET A 1 29.74 14.36 -15.77
N ALA A 2 28.97 13.30 -15.48
CA ALA A 2 28.20 13.25 -14.24
C ALA A 2 29.16 13.01 -13.08
N ALA A 3 29.07 13.83 -12.02
CA ALA A 3 29.84 13.61 -10.81
C ALA A 3 29.44 12.25 -10.24
N ASN A 4 30.42 11.35 -10.07
CA ASN A 4 30.27 10.17 -9.23
C ASN A 4 29.97 10.69 -7.82
N GLN A 5 28.69 10.74 -7.45
CA GLN A 5 28.32 10.91 -6.06
C GLN A 5 28.81 9.65 -5.35
N GLU A 6 29.94 9.75 -4.64
CA GLU A 6 30.37 8.71 -3.72
C GLU A 6 29.23 8.51 -2.73
N LEU A 7 28.55 7.36 -2.85
CA LEU A 7 27.49 6.99 -1.93
C LEU A 7 28.06 7.04 -0.50
N PRO A 8 27.29 7.54 0.49
CA PRO A 8 27.78 7.58 1.85
C PRO A 8 28.18 6.16 2.28
N VAL A 9 29.35 6.02 2.90
CA VAL A 9 29.84 4.72 3.38
C VAL A 9 29.00 4.34 4.59
N PHE A 10 27.99 3.48 4.37
CA PHE A 10 27.20 2.91 5.45
C PHE A 10 27.79 1.57 5.89
N ASP A 11 28.10 1.46 7.18
CA ASP A 11 28.54 0.20 7.76
C ASP A 11 27.36 -0.78 7.91
N LEU A 12 27.20 -1.64 6.90
CA LEU A 12 26.19 -2.69 6.88
C LEU A 12 26.47 -3.82 7.88
N SER A 13 27.68 -3.91 8.44
CA SER A 13 28.09 -5.02 9.33
C SER A 13 27.51 -4.90 10.75
N VAL A 14 27.11 -3.69 11.16
CA VAL A 14 26.60 -3.39 12.51
C VAL A 14 25.08 -3.49 12.60
N ALA A 15 24.38 -3.29 11.49
CA ALA A 15 22.92 -3.22 11.48
C ALA A 15 22.28 -4.61 11.57
N LYS A 16 21.52 -4.85 12.65
CA LYS A 16 20.69 -6.06 12.82
C LYS A 16 19.44 -5.95 11.94
N PHE A 17 19.62 -6.10 10.63
CA PHE A 17 18.58 -5.90 9.62
C PHE A 17 17.41 -6.89 9.68
N ASN A 18 17.57 -8.01 10.39
CA ASN A 18 16.47 -8.93 10.70
C ASN A 18 15.51 -8.38 11.76
N LYS A 19 15.84 -7.25 12.40
CA LYS A 19 14.96 -6.53 13.33
C LYS A 19 14.40 -5.27 12.68
N VAL A 20 13.14 -4.97 13.00
CA VAL A 20 12.39 -3.83 12.45
C VAL A 20 13.04 -2.49 12.74
N GLY A 21 13.35 -2.21 14.02
CA GLY A 21 13.89 -0.91 14.45
C GLY A 21 15.23 -0.56 13.77
N PRO A 22 16.27 -1.40 13.88
CA PRO A 22 17.55 -1.14 13.23
C PRO A 22 17.45 -0.98 11.71
N ARG A 23 16.60 -1.78 11.05
CA ARG A 23 16.40 -1.68 9.59
C ARG A 23 15.79 -0.33 9.19
N ARG A 24 14.76 0.13 9.91
CA ARG A 24 14.14 1.44 9.63
C ARG A 24 15.04 2.62 9.95
N ALA A 25 15.82 2.54 11.03
CA ALA A 25 16.83 3.54 11.36
C ALA A 25 17.88 3.68 10.25
N TYR A 26 18.33 2.55 9.68
CA TYR A 26 19.21 2.56 8.52
C TYR A 26 18.55 3.23 7.31
N MET A 27 17.32 2.84 6.98
CA MET A 27 16.60 3.44 5.84
C MET A 27 16.47 4.95 5.99
N GLU A 28 16.13 5.41 7.19
CA GLU A 28 16.06 6.84 7.51
C GLU A 28 17.40 7.54 7.27
N GLN A 29 18.49 7.01 7.83
CA GLN A 29 19.81 7.60 7.66
C GLN A 29 20.23 7.64 6.19
N TYR A 30 19.98 6.55 5.47
CA TYR A 30 20.31 6.40 4.05
C TYR A 30 19.60 7.44 3.19
N PHE A 31 18.27 7.53 3.30
CA PHE A 31 17.50 8.47 2.50
C PHE A 31 17.65 9.92 2.97
N ARG A 32 17.98 10.18 4.24
CA ARG A 32 18.37 11.53 4.70
C ARG A 32 19.65 12.00 4.03
N ALA A 33 20.65 11.13 3.91
CA ALA A 33 21.92 11.47 3.25
C ALA A 33 21.74 11.79 1.76
N LEU A 34 20.75 11.17 1.10
CA LEU A 34 20.38 11.44 -0.29
C LEU A 34 19.41 12.63 -0.45
N GLY A 35 18.97 13.27 0.64
CA GLY A 35 17.96 14.34 0.59
C GLY A 35 16.55 13.87 0.21
N LEU A 36 16.26 12.57 0.29
CA LEU A 36 15.00 11.95 -0.10
C LEU A 36 14.06 11.64 1.08
N TRP A 37 14.53 11.84 2.31
CA TRP A 37 13.71 11.53 3.48
C TRP A 37 12.66 12.61 3.77
N ASN A 38 11.40 12.24 3.60
CA ASN A 38 10.24 12.99 4.04
C ASN A 38 9.34 12.05 4.87
N ALA A 39 9.11 12.38 6.14
CA ALA A 39 8.39 11.50 7.07
C ALA A 39 6.94 11.21 6.63
N ASP A 40 6.24 12.21 6.08
CA ASP A 40 4.87 12.07 5.61
C ASP A 40 4.80 11.22 4.34
N LEU A 41 5.74 11.43 3.42
CA LEU A 41 5.88 10.60 2.21
C LEU A 41 6.18 9.14 2.59
N VAL A 42 7.13 8.92 3.50
CA VAL A 42 7.50 7.58 3.97
C VAL A 42 6.30 6.89 4.61
N LYS A 43 5.53 7.61 5.43
CA LYS A 43 4.30 7.08 6.05
C LYS A 43 3.26 6.70 4.99
N MET A 44 2.98 7.58 4.03
CA MET A 44 2.05 7.32 2.93
C MET A 44 2.46 6.08 2.11
N ILE A 45 3.73 6.01 1.71
CA ILE A 45 4.30 4.89 0.96
C ILE A 45 4.17 3.60 1.77
N ARG A 46 4.41 3.66 3.07
CA ARG A 46 4.31 2.51 3.95
C ARG A 46 2.87 2.00 4.04
N ASP A 47 1.90 2.87 4.30
CA ASP A 47 0.49 2.49 4.36
C ASP A 47 0.01 1.84 3.05
N ALA A 48 0.46 2.39 1.91
CA ALA A 48 0.18 1.82 0.59
C ALA A 48 0.81 0.42 0.40
N ASN A 49 2.05 0.23 0.85
CA ASN A 49 2.73 -1.07 0.77
C ASN A 49 2.13 -2.09 1.75
N GLU A 50 1.72 -1.69 2.95
CA GLU A 50 1.00 -2.55 3.89
C GLU A 50 -0.28 -3.11 3.25
N LYS A 51 -1.13 -2.24 2.68
CA LYS A 51 -2.33 -2.67 1.95
C LYS A 51 -2.01 -3.61 0.79
N LYS A 52 -1.04 -3.22 -0.05
CA LYS A 52 -0.60 -4.02 -1.21
C LYS A 52 -0.14 -5.43 -0.81
N PHE A 53 0.65 -5.55 0.26
CA PHE A 53 1.14 -6.85 0.71
C PHE A 53 0.07 -7.68 1.42
N CYS A 54 -0.88 -7.05 2.12
CA CYS A 54 -2.04 -7.76 2.64
C CYS A 54 -2.83 -8.46 1.53
N ILE A 55 -3.17 -7.72 0.46
CA ILE A 55 -3.88 -8.26 -0.71
C ILE A 55 -3.09 -9.42 -1.33
N LYS A 56 -1.80 -9.21 -1.63
CA LYS A 56 -0.95 -10.25 -2.24
C LYS A 56 -0.79 -11.51 -1.40
N LEU A 57 -0.78 -11.39 -0.07
CA LEU A 57 -0.70 -12.54 0.81
C LEU A 57 -2.04 -13.29 0.86
N GLN A 58 -3.17 -12.57 0.88
CA GLN A 58 -4.48 -13.19 0.83
C GLN A 58 -4.73 -13.91 -0.51
N GLU A 59 -4.35 -13.30 -1.63
CA GLU A 59 -4.43 -13.92 -2.98
C GLU A 59 -3.62 -15.22 -3.08
N ARG A 60 -2.64 -15.42 -2.19
CA ARG A 60 -1.80 -16.62 -2.11
C ARG A 60 -2.23 -17.61 -1.03
N ASP A 61 -3.39 -17.38 -0.41
CA ASP A 61 -3.92 -18.19 0.69
C ASP A 61 -2.99 -18.25 1.91
N ASP A 62 -2.17 -17.20 2.11
CA ASP A 62 -1.20 -17.13 3.21
C ASP A 62 -1.84 -16.54 4.48
N HIS A 63 -2.79 -17.24 5.10
CA HIS A 63 -3.55 -16.74 6.27
C HIS A 63 -2.70 -16.35 7.50
N GLU A 64 -1.50 -16.91 7.63
CA GLU A 64 -0.58 -16.61 8.72
C GLU A 64 0.83 -16.33 8.20
N VAL A 65 1.34 -15.14 8.54
CA VAL A 65 2.72 -14.75 8.25
C VAL A 65 3.40 -14.25 9.52
N GLY A 66 4.68 -14.57 9.65
CA GLY A 66 5.52 -14.10 10.74
C GLY A 66 5.61 -12.57 10.77
N HIS A 67 5.56 -11.99 11.97
CA HIS A 67 5.63 -10.54 12.14
C HIS A 67 6.89 -9.93 11.49
N LEU A 68 8.06 -10.52 11.73
CA LEU A 68 9.32 -10.02 11.15
C LEU A 68 9.36 -10.09 9.64
N TYR A 69 8.77 -11.14 9.05
CA TYR A 69 8.67 -11.28 7.61
C TYR A 69 7.77 -10.21 7.00
N PHE A 70 6.58 -10.00 7.57
CA PHE A 70 5.65 -8.99 7.09
C PHE A 70 6.28 -7.58 7.12
N GLU A 71 6.91 -7.21 8.24
CA GLU A 71 7.60 -5.92 8.35
C GLU A 71 8.75 -5.80 7.35
N CYS A 72 9.50 -6.89 7.09
CA CYS A 72 10.58 -6.87 6.11
C CYS A 72 10.06 -6.70 4.67
N LEU A 73 8.91 -7.30 4.33
CA LEU A 73 8.26 -7.10 3.04
C LEU A 73 7.82 -5.65 2.84
N VAL A 74 7.17 -5.07 3.86
CA VAL A 74 6.72 -3.68 3.83
C VAL A 74 7.91 -2.74 3.68
N ASP A 75 8.97 -2.92 4.49
CA ASP A 75 10.16 -2.08 4.44
C ASP A 75 10.89 -2.21 3.08
N TYR A 76 10.93 -3.41 2.49
CA TYR A 76 11.45 -3.64 1.13
C TYR A 76 10.65 -2.83 0.10
N GLY A 77 9.32 -2.84 0.19
CA GLY A 77 8.45 -2.05 -0.68
C GLY A 77 8.67 -0.55 -0.51
N VAL A 78 8.82 -0.08 0.73
CA VAL A 78 9.12 1.32 1.05
C VAL A 78 10.45 1.76 0.44
N TRP A 79 11.51 0.95 0.57
CA TRP A 79 12.82 1.26 -0.02
C TRP A 79 12.74 1.55 -1.51
N TYR A 80 12.21 0.60 -2.29
CA TYR A 80 12.15 0.75 -3.73
C TYR A 80 11.17 1.82 -4.19
N SER A 81 10.14 2.11 -3.39
CA SER A 81 9.23 3.23 -3.66
C SER A 81 9.93 4.58 -3.49
N ILE A 82 10.77 4.75 -2.46
CA ILE A 82 11.53 5.99 -2.23
C ILE A 82 12.61 6.17 -3.29
N VAL A 83 13.35 5.11 -3.61
CA VAL A 83 14.35 5.11 -4.70
C VAL A 83 13.71 5.55 -6.02
N ALA A 84 12.56 4.96 -6.38
CA ALA A 84 11.82 5.33 -7.58
C ALA A 84 11.30 6.78 -7.52
N TYR A 85 10.80 7.24 -6.36
CA TYR A 85 10.33 8.61 -6.19
C TYR A 85 11.44 9.64 -6.37
N GLY A 86 12.65 9.33 -5.91
CA GLY A 86 13.85 10.14 -6.12
C GLY A 86 14.42 10.09 -7.55
N GLY A 87 13.81 9.32 -8.46
CA GLY A 87 14.33 9.11 -9.82
C GLY A 87 15.65 8.35 -9.86
N LEU A 88 15.95 7.56 -8.83
CA LEU A 88 17.21 6.83 -8.69
C LEU A 88 17.10 5.41 -9.26
N SER A 89 18.24 4.88 -9.71
CA SER A 89 18.35 3.49 -10.18
C SER A 89 18.27 2.51 -9.00
N GLN A 90 17.55 1.40 -9.19
CA GLN A 90 17.53 0.33 -8.19
C GLN A 90 18.85 -0.44 -8.10
N ASP A 91 19.61 -0.46 -9.19
CA ASP A 91 20.90 -1.15 -9.27
C ASP A 91 21.97 -0.39 -8.48
N ASP A 92 21.92 0.95 -8.49
CA ASP A 92 22.83 1.80 -7.74
C ASP A 92 22.42 1.93 -6.26
N HIS A 93 21.16 1.60 -5.94
CA HIS A 93 20.59 1.70 -4.60
C HIS A 93 19.92 0.38 -4.17
N PRO A 94 20.69 -0.72 -4.05
CA PRO A 94 20.14 -2.04 -3.75
C PRO A 94 19.61 -2.11 -2.32
N TRP A 95 18.61 -2.98 -2.12
CA TRP A 95 18.08 -3.28 -0.79
C TRP A 95 19.22 -3.77 0.15
N PRO A 96 19.42 -3.13 1.32
CA PRO A 96 20.59 -3.36 2.17
C PRO A 96 20.56 -4.67 2.96
N VAL A 97 19.43 -5.41 2.96
CA VAL A 97 19.29 -6.64 3.75
C VAL A 97 19.70 -7.84 2.88
N PRO A 98 20.78 -8.57 3.25
CA PRO A 98 21.17 -9.76 2.52
C PRO A 98 20.09 -10.83 2.56
N GLU A 99 19.87 -11.54 1.44
CA GLU A 99 18.81 -12.56 1.33
C GLU A 99 18.92 -13.64 2.42
N ARG A 100 20.15 -14.02 2.81
CA ARG A 100 20.39 -15.00 3.89
C ARG A 100 19.89 -14.55 5.28
N THR A 101 19.70 -13.25 5.49
CA THR A 101 19.24 -12.68 6.77
C THR A 101 17.76 -12.32 6.77
N LYS A 102 17.10 -12.50 5.62
CA LYS A 102 15.67 -12.25 5.46
C LYS A 102 14.87 -13.18 6.36
N PRO A 103 13.93 -12.65 7.17
CA PRO A 103 13.06 -13.50 7.98
C PRO A 103 12.27 -14.47 7.10
N ARG A 104 12.02 -15.69 7.60
CA ARG A 104 11.22 -16.67 6.85
C ARG A 104 9.74 -16.34 6.99
N LYS A 105 8.94 -16.64 5.96
CA LYS A 105 7.48 -16.39 5.97
C LYS A 105 6.76 -16.97 7.20
N LYS A 106 7.14 -18.18 7.60
CA LYS A 106 6.57 -18.91 8.76
C LYS A 106 7.47 -18.82 10.01
N ASP A 107 8.33 -17.80 10.11
CA ASP A 107 9.08 -17.51 11.34
C ASP A 107 8.18 -16.74 12.32
N PHE A 108 7.65 -17.47 13.30
CA PHE A 108 6.81 -16.93 14.36
C PHE A 108 7.58 -16.65 15.65
N SER A 109 8.91 -16.50 15.62
CA SER A 109 9.72 -16.16 16.81
C SER A 109 9.32 -14.84 17.48
N LYS A 110 8.62 -13.97 16.75
CA LYS A 110 7.97 -12.74 17.25
C LYS A 110 6.44 -12.76 17.11
N GLY A 111 5.87 -13.94 16.94
CA GLY A 111 4.46 -14.17 16.69
C GLY A 111 4.04 -13.91 15.24
N VAL A 112 2.75 -14.13 15.00
CA VAL A 112 2.07 -13.79 13.74
C VAL A 112 1.94 -12.27 13.61
N SER A 113 2.01 -11.76 12.38
CA SER A 113 1.76 -10.34 12.10
C SER A 113 0.36 -9.93 12.53
N ARG A 114 0.26 -9.12 13.58
CA ARG A 114 -1.02 -8.57 14.07
C ARG A 114 -1.67 -7.64 13.06
N LEU A 115 -0.88 -6.86 12.32
CA LEU A 115 -1.38 -5.98 11.27
C LEU A 115 -2.09 -6.77 10.18
N TYR A 116 -1.42 -7.81 9.67
CA TYR A 116 -1.98 -8.63 8.62
C TYR A 116 -3.19 -9.45 9.12
N LYS A 117 -3.09 -10.08 10.29
CA LYS A 117 -4.20 -10.82 10.89
C LYS A 117 -5.42 -9.93 11.13
N GLY A 118 -5.21 -8.71 11.64
CA GLY A 118 -6.28 -7.75 11.84
C GLY A 118 -6.88 -7.24 10.52
N TRP A 119 -6.09 -7.19 9.45
CA TRP A 119 -6.60 -6.86 8.12
C TRP A 119 -7.49 -7.96 7.55
N ILE A 120 -7.09 -9.24 7.65
CA ILE A 120 -7.93 -10.38 7.23
C ILE A 120 -9.30 -10.32 7.91
N LEU A 121 -9.32 -10.18 9.24
CA LEU A 121 -10.57 -10.18 10.00
C LEU A 121 -11.52 -9.04 9.59
N ARG A 122 -10.98 -7.87 9.24
CA ARG A 122 -11.80 -6.75 8.74
C ARG A 122 -12.34 -7.01 7.34
N GLU A 123 -11.54 -7.64 6.48
CA GLU A 123 -11.95 -7.96 5.12
C GLU A 123 -13.01 -9.07 5.08
N GLU A 124 -12.88 -10.07 5.95
CA GLU A 124 -13.89 -11.12 6.15
C GLU A 124 -15.21 -10.52 6.65
N TYR A 125 -15.16 -9.70 7.69
CA TYR A 125 -16.34 -9.00 8.21
C TYR A 125 -17.02 -8.11 7.15
N ALA A 126 -16.24 -7.38 6.36
CA ALA A 126 -16.77 -6.55 5.27
C ALA A 126 -17.51 -7.41 4.23
N ARG A 127 -16.97 -8.57 3.86
CA ARG A 127 -17.60 -9.51 2.92
C ARG A 127 -18.90 -10.10 3.46
N GLU A 128 -18.92 -10.48 4.73
CA GLU A 128 -20.12 -11.02 5.41
C GLU A 128 -21.25 -9.99 5.46
N SER A 129 -20.93 -8.75 5.83
CA SER A 129 -21.92 -7.66 5.88
C SER A 129 -22.52 -7.29 4.51
N GLN A 130 -21.76 -7.47 3.41
CA GLN A 130 -22.30 -7.30 2.06
C GLN A 130 -23.16 -8.49 1.61
N GLY A 131 -22.87 -9.71 2.10
CA GLY A 131 -23.64 -10.91 1.81
C GLY A 131 -25.00 -10.95 2.51
N GLU A 132 -25.09 -10.43 3.73
CA GLU A 132 -26.35 -10.38 4.50
C GLU A 132 -27.30 -9.28 4.03
N SER A 133 -26.80 -8.20 3.41
CA SER A 133 -27.65 -7.12 2.88
C SER A 133 -28.44 -7.52 1.61
N SER A 134 -28.20 -8.71 1.04
CA SER A 134 -28.87 -9.18 -0.19
C SER A 134 -29.97 -10.22 0.05
N MET A 135 -30.26 -10.60 1.30
CA MET A 135 -31.45 -11.40 1.62
C MET A 135 -32.55 -10.52 2.22
N ALA A 136 -33.32 -9.86 1.35
CA ALA A 136 -34.61 -9.32 1.75
C ALA A 136 -35.51 -10.50 2.21
N PRO A 137 -36.21 -10.40 3.35
CA PRO A 137 -37.14 -11.43 3.75
C PRO A 137 -38.30 -11.45 2.74
N LYS A 138 -38.49 -12.62 2.11
CA LYS A 138 -39.65 -12.90 1.28
C LYS A 138 -40.85 -12.91 2.23
N SER A 139 -41.59 -11.81 2.27
CA SER A 139 -42.82 -11.70 3.05
C SER A 139 -43.81 -12.77 2.58
N GLU A 140 -43.98 -13.81 3.39
CA GLU A 140 -45.12 -14.72 3.31
C GLU A 140 -46.35 -13.99 3.84
N ILE A 141 -47.33 -13.76 2.96
CA ILE A 141 -48.72 -13.56 3.37
C ILE A 141 -49.55 -14.53 2.54
N SER A 142 -50.22 -15.44 3.26
CA SER A 142 -51.14 -16.47 2.77
C SER A 142 -52.55 -15.90 2.59
N ALA A 143 -53.23 -16.22 1.48
CA ALA A 143 -54.48 -17.02 1.47
C ALA A 143 -55.28 -16.97 0.14
N ALA A 144 -55.65 -18.19 -0.31
CA ALA A 144 -56.88 -18.65 -0.99
C ALA A 144 -57.23 -18.30 -2.47
N ASP A 145 -57.12 -19.35 -3.29
CA ASP A 145 -57.97 -19.86 -4.40
C ASP A 145 -58.64 -18.91 -5.43
N THR A 146 -58.40 -19.16 -6.73
CA THR A 146 -59.36 -19.83 -7.67
C THR A 146 -58.74 -19.99 -9.09
N ALA A 147 -58.75 -21.24 -9.58
CA ALA A 147 -58.74 -21.83 -10.95
C ALA A 147 -58.30 -21.09 -12.26
N THR A 148 -57.53 -21.85 -13.07
CA THR A 148 -57.63 -22.08 -14.55
C THR A 148 -56.66 -21.39 -15.55
N SER A 149 -56.02 -22.28 -16.35
CA SER A 149 -55.35 -22.16 -17.68
C SER A 149 -53.99 -21.48 -17.84
N GLY A 150 -53.06 -22.21 -18.50
CA GLY A 150 -51.69 -21.80 -18.90
C GLY A 150 -51.65 -20.79 -20.07
N PRO A 151 -50.54 -20.63 -20.84
CA PRO A 151 -49.28 -21.38 -20.85
C PRO A 151 -47.98 -20.53 -20.70
N GLN A 152 -46.90 -21.25 -20.36
CA GLN A 152 -45.48 -21.03 -20.68
C GLN A 152 -45.07 -19.75 -21.45
N ILE A 153 -44.33 -18.85 -20.78
CA ILE A 153 -43.34 -17.95 -21.42
C ILE A 153 -42.14 -17.77 -20.47
N GLN A 154 -40.95 -18.21 -20.91
CA GLN A 154 -39.67 -17.84 -20.32
C GLN A 154 -39.32 -16.40 -20.72
N PRO A 155 -38.69 -15.60 -19.84
CA PRO A 155 -37.84 -14.52 -20.30
C PRO A 155 -36.38 -14.95 -20.21
N ALA A 156 -35.74 -15.01 -21.36
CA ALA A 156 -34.30 -15.03 -21.51
C ALA A 156 -33.71 -13.78 -20.85
N VAL A 157 -32.95 -13.95 -19.77
CA VAL A 157 -32.14 -12.86 -19.21
C VAL A 157 -30.78 -12.92 -19.89
N LYS A 158 -30.58 -11.93 -20.75
CA LYS A 158 -29.34 -11.58 -21.44
C LYS A 158 -28.22 -11.47 -20.41
N VAL A 159 -27.26 -12.40 -20.45
CA VAL A 159 -26.00 -12.27 -19.70
C VAL A 159 -25.17 -11.21 -20.42
N GLU A 160 -25.26 -9.99 -19.93
CA GLU A 160 -24.35 -8.92 -20.32
C GLU A 160 -23.09 -9.07 -19.46
N THR A 161 -22.11 -9.77 -20.03
CA THR A 161 -20.76 -9.91 -19.49
C THR A 161 -20.11 -8.53 -19.45
N CYS A 162 -20.11 -7.88 -18.29
CA CYS A 162 -19.19 -6.78 -18.02
C CYS A 162 -17.81 -7.36 -17.73
N GLN A 163 -17.09 -7.67 -18.81
CA GLN A 163 -15.67 -7.92 -18.81
C GLN A 163 -14.96 -6.58 -18.65
N GLU A 164 -14.93 -6.04 -17.43
CA GLU A 164 -14.16 -4.82 -17.17
C GLU A 164 -12.72 -5.21 -16.87
N SER A 165 -11.88 -4.90 -17.86
CA SER A 165 -10.46 -5.15 -17.91
C SER A 165 -9.76 -4.28 -16.87
N LEU A 166 -9.28 -4.89 -15.79
CA LEU A 166 -8.50 -4.22 -14.76
C LEU A 166 -7.05 -3.99 -15.24
N ALA A 167 -6.89 -3.06 -16.17
CA ALA A 167 -5.60 -2.47 -16.51
C ALA A 167 -5.49 -1.09 -15.85
N VAL A 168 -5.36 -1.05 -14.52
CA VAL A 168 -4.93 0.17 -13.83
C VAL A 168 -3.42 0.09 -13.63
N ALA A 169 -2.71 0.47 -14.68
CA ALA A 169 -1.35 0.97 -14.55
C ALA A 169 -1.43 2.36 -13.91
N THR A 170 -1.34 2.43 -12.58
CA THR A 170 -1.20 3.71 -11.89
C THR A 170 0.18 4.27 -12.21
N ARG A 171 0.28 5.04 -13.30
CA ARG A 171 1.37 5.99 -13.50
C ARG A 171 1.18 7.08 -12.46
N PHE A 172 1.92 6.99 -11.38
CA PHE A 172 1.99 8.05 -10.37
C PHE A 172 2.72 9.23 -11.01
N ASP A 173 2.04 10.37 -11.17
CA ASP A 173 2.63 11.60 -11.70
C ASP A 173 3.20 12.43 -10.54
N PRO A 174 4.53 12.57 -10.42
CA PRO A 174 5.17 13.36 -9.36
C PRO A 174 4.93 14.87 -9.48
N ALA A 175 4.42 15.38 -10.61
CA ALA A 175 4.23 16.81 -10.82
C ALA A 175 3.10 17.44 -9.97
N LEU A 176 2.15 16.64 -9.47
CA LEU A 176 1.00 17.15 -8.71
C LEU A 176 1.31 17.59 -7.27
N LEU A 177 2.49 17.26 -6.72
CA LEU A 177 2.88 17.65 -5.36
C LEU A 177 3.67 18.96 -5.28
N LEU A 178 4.19 19.49 -6.40
CA LEU A 178 5.01 20.71 -6.39
C LEU A 178 4.19 22.01 -6.29
N ALA A 179 2.86 21.96 -6.47
CA ALA A 179 2.02 23.16 -6.50
C ALA A 179 1.71 23.77 -5.11
N SER A 180 2.10 23.12 -4.01
CA SER A 180 1.69 23.54 -2.65
C SER A 180 2.78 24.23 -1.82
N GLN A 181 3.92 24.60 -2.40
CA GLN A 181 5.02 25.27 -1.67
C GLN A 181 5.37 26.66 -2.23
N VAL A 182 4.37 27.51 -2.46
CA VAL A 182 4.61 28.96 -2.63
C VAL A 182 4.71 29.59 -1.25
N LYS A 183 5.94 29.84 -0.83
CA LYS A 183 6.33 30.63 0.35
C LYS A 183 6.07 32.12 0.06
N PRO A 184 5.58 32.94 1.02
CA PRO A 184 5.50 34.38 0.81
C PRO A 184 6.87 35.04 1.03
N ASP A 185 7.29 35.87 0.08
CA ASP A 185 8.48 36.73 0.19
C ASP A 185 8.20 37.94 1.11
N PRO A 186 9.12 38.31 2.02
CA PRO A 186 9.07 39.58 2.73
C PRO A 186 9.87 40.67 2.00
N ALA A 187 9.29 41.87 2.01
CA ALA A 187 9.89 43.19 1.81
C ALA A 187 10.10 43.71 0.38
N LYS A 188 9.31 44.75 0.04
CA LYS A 188 9.81 45.94 -0.66
C LYS A 188 9.19 47.20 -0.04
N ASN A 189 10.03 47.96 0.66
CA ASN A 189 9.84 49.38 0.93
C ASN A 189 10.04 50.18 -0.36
N ALA A 190 9.23 51.23 -0.55
CA ALA A 190 9.59 52.60 -0.93
C ALA A 190 8.31 53.28 -1.47
N SER A 191 7.69 54.18 -0.69
CA SER A 191 7.85 55.63 -0.75
C SER A 191 7.21 56.26 -2.00
N ASP A 192 6.13 57.03 -1.84
CA ASP A 192 6.20 58.49 -1.96
C ASP A 192 4.85 59.20 -1.73
N ASN A 193 4.91 60.19 -0.83
CA ASN A 193 4.21 61.48 -0.70
C ASN A 193 2.85 61.73 -1.39
N PHE A 194 1.93 62.39 -0.67
CA PHE A 194 1.51 63.78 -0.97
C PHE A 194 0.77 64.42 0.21
N SER A 195 0.99 65.74 0.33
CA SER A 195 0.48 66.81 1.21
C SER A 195 -0.78 66.61 2.06
#